data_AF-A0A0A2HRL8-F1
#
_entry.id   AF-A0A0A2HRL8-F1
#
_cell.length_a   1.000
_cell.length_b   1.000
_cell.length_c   1.000
_cell.angle_alpha   90.00
_cell.angle_beta   90.00
_cell.angle_gamma   90.00
#
_symmetry.space_group_name_H-M   'P 1'
#
loop_
_entity.id
_entity.type
_entity.pdbx_description
1 polymer ?
#
loop_
_entity_poly.entity_id
_entity_poly.type
_entity_poly.pdbx_seq_one_letter_code
_entity_poly.pdbx_strand_id
1 'polypeptide(L)'
;MTTASSPLQPSAGCVYCNYCPGYCCYRLKGSTLFITAEDINRLARHFGISDGEVRKRYLEGKNTFKTRDDGSCLFLSNARMIKRCSVHTARPRQCRDFPYDAPCPYLLRADLLEQIQPRIELALARPGKSE
;
A
#
# COMPACT_ATOMS: atom_id res chain seq x y z
N MET A 1 -28.10 -36.68 -10.47
CA MET A 1 -28.24 -35.38 -9.79
C MET A 1 -27.25 -35.41 -8.64
N THR A 2 -26.12 -34.71 -8.62
CA THR A 2 -25.88 -33.32 -9.01
C THR A 2 -24.40 -33.18 -9.37
N THR A 3 -24.14 -32.44 -10.43
CA THR A 3 -22.82 -32.09 -10.97
C THR A 3 -21.97 -31.30 -9.97
N ALA A 4 -20.66 -31.52 -10.05
CA ALA A 4 -19.62 -30.77 -9.36
C ALA A 4 -19.73 -29.25 -9.62
N SER A 5 -19.45 -28.45 -8.60
CA SER A 5 -19.05 -27.05 -8.76
C SER A 5 -17.70 -26.85 -8.08
N SER A 6 -16.71 -26.65 -8.94
CA SER A 6 -15.31 -26.34 -8.66
C SER A 6 -15.14 -25.25 -7.59
N PRO A 7 -14.09 -25.28 -6.75
CA PRO A 7 -13.68 -24.08 -6.02
C PRO A 7 -13.36 -22.99 -7.04
N LEU A 8 -13.92 -21.80 -6.84
CA LEU A 8 -13.70 -20.60 -7.65
C LEU A 8 -12.19 -20.46 -7.94
N GLN A 9 -11.78 -20.75 -9.18
CA GLN A 9 -10.42 -20.47 -9.64
C GLN A 9 -10.30 -18.96 -9.89
N PRO A 10 -9.30 -18.26 -9.33
CA PRO A 10 -9.04 -16.87 -9.71
C PRO A 10 -8.59 -16.86 -11.17
N SER A 11 -9.40 -16.30 -12.05
CA SER A 11 -9.06 -16.11 -13.46
C SER A 11 -7.94 -15.07 -13.60
N ALA A 12 -6.90 -15.42 -14.37
CA ALA A 12 -5.72 -14.62 -14.70
C ALA A 12 -6.04 -13.14 -14.98
N GLY A 13 -5.51 -12.24 -14.15
CA GLY A 13 -5.63 -10.78 -14.33
C GLY A 13 -5.41 -9.93 -13.07
N CYS A 14 -4.69 -10.42 -12.05
CA CYS A 14 -4.58 -9.76 -10.75
C CYS A 14 -3.70 -8.49 -10.76
N VAL A 15 -4.27 -7.34 -11.11
CA VAL A 15 -3.74 -6.01 -10.75
C VAL A 15 -4.85 -5.23 -10.06
N TYR A 16 -4.92 -5.32 -8.73
CA TYR A 16 -6.14 -5.04 -7.95
C TYR A 16 -6.09 -3.76 -7.12
N CYS A 17 -5.28 -2.76 -7.50
CA CYS A 17 -5.45 -1.46 -6.88
C CYS A 17 -6.76 -0.81 -7.34
N ASN A 18 -7.81 -0.99 -6.54
CA ASN A 18 -9.15 -0.44 -6.77
C ASN A 18 -9.31 1.03 -6.34
N TYR A 19 -8.20 1.71 -6.06
CA TYR A 19 -8.20 3.08 -5.52
C TYR A 19 -9.04 3.28 -4.26
N CYS A 20 -9.15 2.25 -3.41
CA CYS A 20 -9.73 2.37 -2.07
C CYS A 20 -9.08 3.52 -1.25
N PRO A 21 -9.64 3.84 -0.07
CA PRO A 21 -9.04 4.71 0.93
C PRO A 21 -7.57 4.47 1.29
N GLY A 22 -6.91 3.41 0.80
CA GLY A 22 -5.51 3.11 1.04
C GLY A 22 -5.29 2.15 2.19
N TYR A 23 -6.18 1.17 2.38
CA TYR A 23 -6.09 0.18 3.48
C TYR A 23 -4.72 -0.52 3.53
N CYS A 24 -4.20 -0.95 2.37
CA CYS A 24 -2.88 -1.61 2.28
C CYS A 24 -1.69 -0.67 2.55
N CYS A 25 -1.91 0.64 2.67
CA CYS A 25 -0.86 1.60 2.99
C CYS A 25 -0.65 1.77 4.51
N TYR A 26 -1.44 1.14 5.37
CA TYR A 26 -1.24 1.16 6.81
C TYR A 26 -0.45 -0.08 7.26
N ARG A 27 0.70 0.13 7.90
CA ARG A 27 1.54 -0.94 8.42
C ARG A 27 0.92 -1.50 9.69
N LEU A 28 0.42 -2.74 9.61
CA LEU A 28 -0.07 -3.49 10.77
C LEU A 28 1.06 -4.30 11.41
N LYS A 29 0.89 -4.66 12.69
CA LYS A 29 1.85 -5.51 13.41
C LYS A 29 2.02 -6.84 12.68
N GLY A 30 3.26 -7.26 12.47
CA GLY A 30 3.58 -8.49 11.73
C GLY A 30 3.58 -8.35 10.20
N SER A 31 3.25 -7.17 9.66
CA SER A 31 3.37 -6.88 8.22
C SER A 31 4.63 -6.06 7.93
N THR A 32 5.36 -6.41 6.88
CA THR A 32 6.53 -5.64 6.43
C THR A 32 6.58 -5.62 4.91
N LEU A 33 6.81 -4.43 4.36
CA LEU A 33 7.01 -4.21 2.94
C LEU A 33 8.53 -4.21 2.69
N PHE A 34 9.02 -5.19 1.96
CA PHE A 34 10.43 -5.29 1.58
C PHE A 34 10.66 -4.62 0.23
N ILE A 35 11.50 -3.58 0.25
CA ILE A 35 11.85 -2.80 -0.93
C ILE A 35 13.12 -3.40 -1.55
N THR A 36 13.00 -3.84 -2.79
CA THR A 36 14.12 -4.40 -3.56
C THR A 36 15.01 -3.32 -4.14
N ALA A 37 16.22 -3.66 -4.60
CA ALA A 37 17.07 -2.73 -5.33
C ALA A 37 16.40 -2.19 -6.61
N GLU A 38 15.60 -3.01 -7.29
CA GLU A 38 14.84 -2.59 -8.46
C GLU A 38 13.76 -1.54 -8.11
N ASP A 39 13.08 -1.73 -6.98
CA ASP A 39 12.11 -0.75 -6.47
C ASP A 39 12.77 0.57 -6.11
N ILE A 40 13.96 0.52 -5.50
CA ILE A 40 14.76 1.70 -5.16
C ILE A 40 15.13 2.45 -6.43
N ASN A 41 15.63 1.76 -7.46
CA ASN A 41 15.97 2.37 -8.74
C ASN A 41 14.73 2.99 -9.43
N ARG A 42 13.57 2.36 -9.30
CA ARG A 42 12.30 2.88 -9.82
C ARG A 42 11.85 4.15 -9.09
N LEU A 43 11.99 4.20 -7.77
CA LEU A 43 11.72 5.41 -6.97
C LEU A 43 12.73 6.52 -7.27
N ALA A 44 14.01 6.17 -7.41
CA ALA A 44 15.08 7.10 -7.75
C ALA A 44 14.78 7.83 -9.06
N ARG A 45 14.40 7.09 -10.11
CA ARG A 45 13.95 7.65 -11.40
C ARG A 45 12.69 8.51 -11.25
N HIS A 46 11.74 8.10 -10.41
CA HIS A 46 10.51 8.86 -10.21
C HIS A 46 10.74 10.23 -9.57
N PHE A 47 11.69 10.32 -8.63
CA PHE A 47 12.02 11.57 -7.93
C PHE A 47 13.18 12.34 -8.57
N GLY A 48 13.90 11.76 -9.53
CA GLY A 48 15.09 12.36 -10.12
C GLY A 48 16.27 12.46 -9.12
N ILE A 49 16.41 11.49 -8.22
CA ILE A 49 17.46 11.45 -7.18
C ILE A 49 18.27 10.15 -7.26
N SER A 50 19.37 10.04 -6.51
CA SER A 50 20.16 8.81 -6.41
C SER A 50 19.47 7.73 -5.57
N ASP A 51 19.88 6.48 -5.77
CA ASP A 51 19.43 5.33 -4.96
C ASP A 51 19.81 5.50 -3.48
N GLY A 52 21.00 6.02 -3.20
CA GLY A 52 21.46 6.38 -1.86
C GLY A 52 20.54 7.39 -1.18
N GLU A 53 20.06 8.39 -1.92
CA GLU A 53 19.13 9.39 -1.39
C GLU A 53 17.74 8.81 -1.16
N VAL A 54 17.26 7.90 -2.02
CA VAL A 54 16.02 7.13 -1.77
C VAL A 54 16.11 6.35 -0.46
N ARG A 55 17.21 5.61 -0.25
CA ARG A 55 17.44 4.85 0.98
C ARG A 55 17.41 5.75 2.21
N LYS A 56 18.15 6.85 2.17
CA LYS A 56 18.25 7.81 3.28
C LYS A 56 16.91 8.49 3.60
N ARG A 57 16.20 8.99 2.59
CA ARG A 57 14.95 9.76 2.78
C ARG A 57 13.79 8.86 3.15
N TYR A 58 13.63 7.73 2.46
CA TYR A 58 12.35 7.01 2.46
C TYR A 58 12.39 5.63 3.10
N LEU A 59 13.57 5.03 3.31
CA LEU A 59 13.69 3.68 3.89
C LEU A 59 14.17 3.69 5.34
N GLU A 60 13.83 2.62 6.06
CA GLU A 60 14.31 2.32 7.41
C GLU A 60 14.53 0.82 7.61
N GLY A 61 15.30 0.47 8.65
CA GLY A 61 15.54 -0.91 9.07
C GLY A 61 16.02 -1.82 7.94
N LYS A 62 15.34 -2.96 7.75
CA LYS A 62 15.65 -3.95 6.71
C LYS A 62 15.01 -3.61 5.36
N ASN A 63 15.27 -2.40 4.85
CA ASN A 63 14.73 -1.88 3.58
C ASN A 63 13.19 -1.90 3.49
N THR A 64 12.51 -1.31 4.48
CA THR A 64 11.07 -1.01 4.40
C THR A 64 10.85 0.50 4.27
N PHE A 65 9.72 0.93 3.74
CA PHE A 65 9.34 2.35 3.83
C PHE A 65 9.18 2.79 5.28
N LYS A 66 9.61 4.02 5.55
CA LYS A 66 9.24 4.73 6.79
C LYS A 66 7.72 4.88 6.88
N THR A 67 7.22 4.90 8.09
CA THR A 67 5.81 5.23 8.35
C THR A 67 5.69 6.52 9.12
N ARG A 68 4.54 7.18 8.98
CA ARG A 68 4.14 8.27 9.87
C ARG A 68 3.71 7.72 11.22
N ASP A 69 3.46 8.62 12.17
CA ASP A 69 3.04 8.29 13.54
C ASP A 69 1.71 7.53 13.59
N ASP A 70 0.82 7.75 12.61
CA ASP A 70 -0.44 7.02 12.47
C ASP A 70 -0.28 5.60 11.86
N GLY A 71 0.96 5.20 11.58
CA GLY A 71 1.30 3.92 10.94
C GLY A 71 1.05 3.87 9.44
N SER A 72 0.65 4.99 8.81
CA SER A 72 0.52 5.07 7.36
C SER A 72 1.88 5.15 6.66
N CYS A 73 1.96 4.63 5.44
CA CYS A 73 3.09 4.81 4.55
C CYS A 73 3.35 6.31 4.33
N LEU A 74 4.63 6.72 4.35
CA LEU A 74 5.03 8.11 4.16
C LEU A 74 4.48 8.77 2.86
N PHE A 75 4.22 7.96 1.83
CA PHE A 75 3.69 8.40 0.52
C PHE A 75 2.16 8.44 0.44
N LEU A 76 1.42 8.20 1.53
CA LEU A 76 -0.05 8.24 1.53
C LEU A 76 -0.55 9.68 1.68
N SER A 77 -1.14 10.28 0.65
CA SER A 77 -1.72 11.62 0.74
C SER A 77 -3.03 11.63 1.54
N ASN A 78 -3.23 12.64 2.40
CA ASN A 78 -4.50 12.85 3.11
C ASN A 78 -5.38 13.92 2.45
N ALA A 79 -4.95 14.51 1.33
CA ALA A 79 -5.69 15.58 0.65
C ALA A 79 -6.94 15.09 -0.11
N ARG A 80 -7.17 13.78 -0.18
CA ARG A 80 -8.26 13.17 -0.94
C ARG A 80 -8.64 11.82 -0.36
N MET A 81 -9.87 11.39 -0.65
CA MET A 81 -10.41 10.12 -0.19
C MET A 81 -9.83 8.91 -0.97
N ILE A 82 -9.79 8.98 -2.30
CA ILE A 82 -9.33 7.87 -3.15
C ILE A 82 -8.03 8.23 -3.88
N LYS A 83 -7.36 7.22 -4.46
CA LYS A 83 -6.09 7.40 -5.20
C LYS A 83 -4.96 8.04 -4.38
N ARG A 84 -4.87 7.73 -3.09
CA ARG A 84 -4.04 8.47 -2.13
C ARG A 84 -2.52 8.27 -2.26
N CYS A 85 -2.03 7.21 -2.90
CA CYS A 85 -0.59 6.97 -3.05
C CYS A 85 0.07 8.02 -3.97
N SER A 86 0.97 8.85 -3.45
CA SER A 86 1.66 9.88 -4.23
C SER A 86 2.66 9.30 -5.25
N VAL A 87 3.21 8.12 -4.97
CA VAL A 87 4.15 7.41 -5.85
C VAL A 87 3.48 6.29 -6.65
N HIS A 88 2.18 6.39 -6.94
CA HIS A 88 1.39 5.27 -7.51
C HIS A 88 2.03 4.60 -8.74
N THR A 89 2.63 5.40 -9.64
CA THR A 89 3.31 4.92 -10.85
C THR A 89 4.65 4.25 -10.57
N ALA A 90 5.32 4.67 -9.49
CA ALA A 90 6.62 4.17 -9.04
C ALA A 90 6.53 3.18 -7.86
N ARG A 91 5.32 2.68 -7.54
CA ARG A 91 5.10 1.76 -6.43
C ARG A 91 6.03 0.54 -6.51
N PRO A 92 6.51 0.05 -5.36
CA PRO A 92 7.25 -1.19 -5.28
C PRO A 92 6.47 -2.37 -5.84
N ARG A 93 7.18 -3.42 -6.24
CA ARG A 93 6.60 -4.66 -6.76
C ARG A 93 5.54 -5.23 -5.81
N GLN A 94 5.83 -5.37 -4.53
CA GLN A 94 4.85 -5.89 -3.56
C GLN A 94 3.57 -5.04 -3.46
N CYS A 95 3.65 -3.71 -3.64
CA CYS A 95 2.47 -2.85 -3.67
C CYS A 95 1.68 -2.96 -4.98
N ARG A 96 2.35 -3.29 -6.08
CA ARG A 96 1.74 -3.50 -7.40
C ARG A 96 1.04 -4.85 -7.47
N ASP A 97 1.71 -5.86 -6.92
CA ASP A 97 1.30 -7.25 -7.00
C ASP A 97 0.19 -7.53 -5.97
N PHE A 98 0.15 -6.83 -4.82
CA PHE A 98 -0.92 -6.98 -3.83
C PHE A 98 -2.33 -6.82 -4.45
N PRO A 99 -3.29 -7.71 -4.16
CA PRO A 99 -3.32 -8.79 -3.16
C PRO A 99 -2.80 -10.15 -3.69
N TYR A 100 -1.92 -10.12 -4.68
CA TYR A 100 -1.35 -11.28 -5.38
C TYR A 100 -2.46 -12.09 -6.04
N ASP A 101 -2.49 -13.41 -5.83
CA ASP A 101 -3.47 -14.33 -6.45
C ASP A 101 -4.68 -14.61 -5.54
N ALA A 102 -4.92 -13.76 -4.53
CA ALA A 102 -6.00 -13.91 -3.57
C ALA A 102 -6.89 -12.65 -3.49
N PRO A 103 -8.15 -12.77 -3.05
CA PRO A 103 -8.98 -11.59 -2.78
C PRO A 103 -8.33 -10.64 -1.76
N CYS A 104 -8.61 -9.34 -1.89
CA CYS A 104 -8.07 -8.33 -0.98
C CYS A 104 -8.53 -8.62 0.48
N PRO A 105 -7.61 -8.89 1.42
CA PRO A 105 -7.99 -9.22 2.80
C PRO A 105 -8.72 -8.06 3.48
N TYR A 106 -8.36 -6.81 3.16
CA TYR A 106 -9.03 -5.63 3.72
C TYR A 106 -10.47 -5.44 3.25
N LEU A 107 -10.94 -6.18 2.26
CA LEU A 107 -12.35 -6.15 1.84
C LEU A 107 -13.15 -7.33 2.39
N LEU A 108 -12.47 -8.35 2.95
CA LEU A 108 -13.11 -9.58 3.44
C LEU A 108 -13.01 -9.77 4.95
N ARG A 109 -12.05 -9.10 5.60
CA ARG A 109 -11.73 -9.29 7.02
C ARG A 109 -12.11 -8.07 7.84
N ALA A 110 -13.20 -8.19 8.61
CA ALA A 110 -13.67 -7.15 9.52
C ALA A 110 -12.62 -6.77 10.58
N ASP A 111 -11.88 -7.75 11.11
CA ASP A 111 -10.86 -7.54 12.14
C ASP A 111 -9.69 -6.65 11.68
N LEU A 112 -9.35 -6.69 10.38
CA LEU A 112 -8.34 -5.80 9.80
C LEU A 112 -8.90 -4.40 9.53
N LEU A 113 -10.16 -4.32 9.10
CA LEU A 113 -10.84 -3.05 8.85
C LEU A 113 -11.05 -2.26 10.13
N GLU A 114 -11.50 -2.89 11.21
CA GLU A 114 -11.68 -2.25 12.53
C GLU A 114 -10.39 -1.60 13.06
N GLN A 115 -9.22 -2.17 12.72
CA GLN A 115 -7.93 -1.60 13.10
C GLN A 115 -7.51 -0.39 12.25
N ILE A 116 -7.88 -0.37 10.97
CA ILE A 116 -7.40 0.62 10.00
C ILE A 116 -8.39 1.77 9.80
N GLN A 117 -9.69 1.47 9.80
CA GLN A 117 -10.75 2.44 9.50
C GLN A 117 -10.68 3.70 10.38
N PRO A 118 -10.51 3.59 11.73
CA PRO A 118 -10.40 4.79 12.57
C PRO A 118 -9.17 5.66 12.24
N ARG A 119 -8.08 5.03 11.79
CA ARG A 119 -6.85 5.74 11.39
C ARG A 119 -7.05 6.50 10.09
N ILE A 120 -7.81 5.92 9.15
CA ILE A 120 -8.18 6.58 7.89
C ILE A 120 -9.08 7.79 8.15
N GLU A 121 -10.12 7.61 8.94
CA GLU A 121 -11.06 8.68 9.30
C GLU A 121 -10.34 9.84 9.97
N LEU A 122 -9.51 9.55 10.98
CA LEU A 122 -8.70 10.56 11.66
C LEU A 122 -7.74 11.28 10.70
N ALA A 123 -7.09 10.54 9.80
CA ALA A 123 -6.15 11.09 8.84
C ALA A 123 -6.82 12.04 7.84
N LEU A 124 -8.06 11.76 7.44
CA LEU A 124 -8.83 12.55 6.46
C LEU A 124 -9.61 13.70 7.10
N ALA A 125 -9.97 13.60 8.37
CA ALA A 125 -10.64 14.67 9.11
C ALA A 125 -9.73 15.87 9.38
N ARG A 126 -8.40 15.68 9.37
CA ARG A 126 -7.43 16.77 9.56
C ARG A 126 -7.35 17.60 8.28
N PRO A 127 -7.69 18.91 8.31
CA PRO A 127 -7.51 19.76 7.14
C PRO A 127 -6.03 19.74 6.76
N GLY A 128 -5.73 19.38 5.51
CA GLY A 128 -4.35 19.27 5.03
C GLY A 128 -3.62 20.60 5.29
N LYS A 129 -2.49 20.56 6.00
CA LYS A 129 -1.50 21.62 5.82
C LYS A 129 -1.01 21.47 4.38
N SER A 130 -1.42 22.39 3.53
CA SER A 130 -0.75 22.65 2.26
C SER A 130 0.69 23.05 2.60
N GLU A 131 1.62 22.10 2.46
CA GLU A 131 3.05 22.39 2.28
C GLU A 131 3.29 22.90 0.86
#